data_AF-A0A8T8LL74-F1
#
_entry.id   AF-A0A8T8LL74-F1
#
_cell.length_a   1.000
_cell.length_b   1.000
_cell.length_c   1.000
_cell.angle_alpha   90.00
_cell.angle_beta   90.00
_cell.angle_gamma   90.00
#
_symmetry.space_group_name_H-M   'P 1'
#
loop_
_entity.id
_entity.type
_entity.pdbx_description
1 polymer ?
#
loop_
_entity_poly.entity_id
_entity_poly.type
_entity_poly.pdbx_seq_one_letter_code
_entity_poly.pdbx_strand_id
1 'polypeptide(L)' 'MAETPSLALRYVVCDACETVFALPADPDEPTVCGRCGVRALRELPEVRGPDAYFAP' A
#
# COMPACT_ATOMS: atom_id res chain seq x y z
N MET A 1 14.71 -23.30 8.27
CA MET A 1 13.27 -23.01 8.18
C MET A 1 13.16 -21.71 7.44
N ALA A 2 12.71 -21.71 6.18
CA ALA A 2 12.53 -20.47 5.43
C ALA A 2 11.30 -19.78 6.01
N GLU A 3 11.51 -18.59 6.59
CA GLU A 3 10.42 -17.70 6.98
C GLU A 3 9.54 -17.52 5.75
N THR A 4 8.29 -17.99 5.82
CA THR A 4 7.35 -17.73 4.74
C THR A 4 7.15 -16.22 4.76
N PRO A 5 7.58 -15.46 3.75
CA PRO A 5 7.37 -14.03 3.76
C PRO A 5 5.86 -13.86 3.87
N SER A 6 5.41 -13.35 5.01
CA SER A 6 4.02 -12.97 5.18
C SER A 6 3.74 -11.95 4.08
N LEU A 7 3.04 -12.38 3.03
CA LEU A 7 2.54 -11.57 1.92
C LEU A 7 1.44 -10.62 2.44
N ALA A 8 1.73 -9.91 3.53
CA ALA A 8 0.94 -8.80 3.98
C ALA A 8 1.12 -7.72 2.92
N LEU A 9 0.07 -7.47 2.14
CA LEU A 9 0.00 -6.36 1.22
C LEU A 9 -0.45 -5.13 2.00
N ARG A 10 0.21 -4.00 1.78
CA ARG A 10 -0.30 -2.69 2.16
C ARG A 10 -0.75 -1.95 0.92
N TYR A 11 -1.79 -1.16 1.10
CA TYR A 11 -2.28 -0.27 0.07
C TYR A 11 -1.74 1.13 0.35
N VAL A 12 -1.11 1.74 -0.64
CA VAL A 12 -0.62 3.13 -0.55
C VAL A 12 -1.27 3.95 -1.64
N VAL A 13 -1.58 5.21 -1.35
CA VAL A 13 -2.09 6.17 -2.31
C VAL A 13 -1.11 7.32 -2.47
N CYS A 14 -0.88 7.76 -3.71
CA CYS A 14 -0.16 9.00 -3.95
C CYS A 14 -1.09 10.20 -3.78
N ASP A 15 -0.76 11.12 -2.89
CA ASP A 15 -1.58 12.32 -2.65
C ASP A 15 -1.62 13.27 -3.87
N ALA A 16 -0.57 13.25 -4.70
CA ALA A 16 -0.44 14.16 -5.84
C ALA A 16 -1.18 13.70 -7.11
N CYS A 17 -1.34 12.40 -7.31
CA CYS A 17 -1.96 11.84 -8.52
C CYS A 17 -3.07 10.82 -8.21
N GLU A 18 -3.43 10.69 -6.93
CA GLU A 18 -4.49 9.86 -6.37
C GLU A 18 -4.41 8.38 -6.79
N THR A 19 -3.24 7.93 -7.24
CA THR A 19 -3.03 6.56 -7.72
C THR A 19 -2.78 5.63 -6.54
N VAL A 20 -3.54 4.54 -6.47
CA VAL A 20 -3.43 3.49 -5.46
C VAL A 20 -2.49 2.39 -5.94
N PHE A 21 -1.58 1.95 -5.07
CA PHE A 21 -0.67 0.84 -5.29
C PHE A 21 -0.85 -0.22 -4.19
N ALA A 22 -0.78 -1.49 -4.57
CA ALA A 22 -0.70 -2.60 -3.63
C ALA A 22 0.75 -3.07 -3.60
N LEU A 23 1.43 -2.76 -2.51
CA LEU A 23 2.84 -3.07 -2.30
C LEU A 23 2.96 -4.12 -1.19
N PRO A 24 3.96 -5.00 -1.21
CA PRO A 24 4.34 -5.77 -0.03
C PRO A 24 4.46 -4.88 1.23
N ALA A 25 4.45 -5.48 2.41
CA ALA A 25 4.71 -4.78 3.67
C ALA A 25 6.22 -4.81 4.00
N ASP A 26 7.09 -4.76 2.99
CA ASP A 26 8.53 -4.91 3.16
C ASP A 26 9.18 -3.56 3.52
N PRO A 27 10.00 -3.46 4.57
CA PRO A 27 10.53 -2.16 5.04
C PRO A 27 11.41 -1.42 4.02
N ASP A 28 11.89 -2.11 2.97
CA ASP A 28 12.79 -1.56 1.94
C ASP A 28 12.07 -0.98 0.70
N GLU A 29 10.74 -0.88 0.74
CA GLU A 29 9.97 -0.50 -0.44
C GLU A 29 9.94 0.99 -0.77
N PRO A 30 9.74 1.32 -2.06
CA PRO A 30 9.90 2.68 -2.55
C PRO A 30 8.87 3.64 -1.93
N THR A 31 9.39 4.69 -1.29
CA THR A 31 8.59 5.80 -0.73
C THR A 31 8.15 6.82 -1.79
N VAL A 32 8.42 6.55 -3.07
CA VAL A 32 8.12 7.42 -4.21
C VAL A 32 7.02 6.82 -5.07
N CYS A 33 6.13 7.66 -5.60
CA CYS A 33 5.10 7.22 -6.52
C CYS A 33 5.72 6.67 -7.81
N GLY A 34 5.42 5.42 -8.16
CA GLY A 34 5.88 4.81 -9.41
C GLY A 34 5.32 5.44 -10.69
N ARG A 35 4.35 6.36 -10.57
CA ARG A 35 3.71 7.06 -11.70
C ARG A 35 4.24 8.47 -11.93
N CYS A 36 4.26 9.30 -10.88
CA CYS A 36 4.65 10.72 -10.98
C CYS A 36 5.97 11.04 -10.26
N GLY A 37 6.59 10.08 -9.57
CA GLY A 37 7.90 10.23 -8.94
C GLY A 37 7.93 11.06 -7.65
N VAL A 38 6.80 11.64 -7.23
CA VAL A 38 6.72 12.42 -5.98
C VAL A 38 6.73 11.51 -4.75
N ARG A 39 7.44 11.97 -3.71
CA ARG A 39 7.56 11.30 -2.41
C ARG A 39 6.39 11.65 -1.48
N ALA A 40 5.17 11.47 -1.99
CA ALA A 40 3.91 11.78 -1.31
C ALA A 40 3.00 10.54 -1.31
N LEU A 41 3.55 9.38 -0.90
CA LEU A 41 2.79 8.16 -0.70
C LEU A 41 2.26 8.10 0.74
N ARG A 42 0.96 7.88 0.89
CA ARG A 42 0.28 7.67 2.17
C ARG A 42 -0.25 6.24 2.23
N GLU A 43 0.03 5.54 3.32
CA GLU A 43 -0.55 4.23 3.60
C GLU A 43 -2.06 4.35 3.90
N LEU A 44 -2.84 3.42 3.34
CA LEU A 44 -4.25 3.23 3.59
C LEU A 44 -4.41 2.05 4.56
N PRO A 45 -4.51 2.32 5.88
CA PRO A 45 -4.61 1.27 6.89
C PRO A 45 -5.94 0.49 6.85
N GLU A 46 -6.95 0.96 6.11
CA GLU A 46 -8.35 0.61 6.38
C GLU A 46 -9.14 0.06 5.18
N VAL A 47 -8.51 -0.66 4.24
CA VAL A 47 -9.29 -1.44 3.24
C VAL A 47 -10.04 -2.63 3.90
N ARG A 48 -9.91 -2.82 5.23
CA ARG A 48 -10.60 -3.84 6.03
C ARG A 48 -11.48 -3.25 7.15
N GLY A 49 -11.85 -1.98 7.05
CA GLY A 49 -12.79 -1.35 8.00
C GLY A 49 -14.25 -1.66 7.66
N PRO A 50 -15.21 -1.39 8.58
CA PRO A 50 -16.65 -1.55 8.33
C PRO A 50 -17.18 -0.67 7.17
N ASP A 51 -16.39 0.30 6.71
CA ASP A 51 -16.63 1.15 5.53
C ASP A 51 -16.00 0.61 4.23
N ALA A 52 -15.39 -0.58 4.24
CA ALA A 52 -14.85 -1.18 3.03
C ALA A 52 -16.01 -1.66 2.12
N TYR A 53 -15.99 -1.22 0.85
CA TYR A 53 -16.95 -1.63 -0.19
C TYR A 53 -17.00 -3.16 -0.43
N PHE A 54 -16.00 -3.89 0.05
CA PHE A 54 -15.94 -5.34 0.04
C PHE A 54 -16.11 -5.87 1.47
N ALA A 55 -17.34 -6.24 1.82
CA ALA A 55 -17.64 -7.07 2.97
C ALA A 55 -17.25 -8.54 2.67
N PRO A 56 -16.80 -9.33 3.66
CA PRO A 56 -16.40 -10.73 3.49
C PRO A 56 -17.54 -11.66 3.04
#